data_AF-A0A8S3J759-F1
#
_entry.id   AF-A0A8S3J759-F1
#
_cell.length_a   1.000
_cell.length_b   1.000
_cell.length_c   1.000
_cell.angle_alpha   90.00
_cell.angle_beta   90.00
_cell.angle_gamma   90.00
#
_symmetry.space_group_name_H-M   'P 1'
#
loop_
_entity.id
_entity.type
_entity.pdbx_description
1 polymer ?
#
loop_
_entity_poly.entity_id
_entity_poly.type
_entity_poly.pdbx_seq_one_letter_code
_entity_poly.pdbx_strand_id
1 'polypeptide(L)'
;TLNNIDENDWIKLNYNSIGLYRVKYESKTLARLSEPITNKTISPQDRLMIQDDVAALCNAGHQSFVDYLKLLLSYADEDNFTVWKSIASTMGDLSSLLEYTDYFDQFKRYRLKMFSSIQQKLGWDAKQNENPLVAMLRPMILSIMGKSGDQAIIDEAKKRFQQHIDGNLIDPNIRGAVYVIVSRYGDETTQQELQKLYKAAEMTEEKVRILRSMGQSSNPTIIENTLQFIFES
;
A
#
# COMPACT_ATOMS: atom_id res chain seq x y z
N THR A 1 1.03 36.57 -17.33
CA THR A 1 0.16 35.64 -18.08
C THR A 1 1.04 34.81 -18.99
N LEU A 2 0.78 33.50 -19.11
CA LEU A 2 1.45 32.66 -20.11
C LEU A 2 0.71 32.82 -21.43
N ASN A 3 1.44 33.04 -22.53
CA ASN A 3 0.83 33.21 -23.84
C ASN A 3 0.34 31.86 -24.38
N ASN A 4 -0.82 31.84 -25.05
CA ASN A 4 -1.44 30.64 -25.66
C ASN A 4 -1.82 29.53 -24.66
N ILE A 5 -2.21 29.89 -23.44
CA ILE A 5 -2.77 28.96 -22.44
C ILE A 5 -4.13 29.50 -22.00
N ASP A 6 -5.17 28.69 -22.16
CA ASP A 6 -6.52 29.00 -21.69
C ASP A 6 -6.60 28.91 -20.16
N GLU A 7 -7.52 29.63 -19.55
CA GLU A 7 -7.74 29.55 -18.10
C GLU A 7 -8.04 28.12 -17.64
N ASN A 8 -8.61 27.27 -18.51
CA ASN A 8 -8.98 25.89 -18.20
C ASN A 8 -7.91 24.85 -18.50
N ASP A 9 -6.80 25.25 -19.10
CA ASP A 9 -5.71 24.33 -19.37
C ASP A 9 -5.05 23.84 -18.08
N TRP A 10 -4.55 22.61 -18.12
CA TRP A 10 -3.69 22.09 -17.06
C TRP A 10 -2.25 22.53 -17.32
N ILE A 11 -1.49 22.77 -16.24
CA ILE A 11 -0.10 23.18 -16.32
C ILE A 11 0.71 22.35 -15.32
N LYS A 12 1.76 21.69 -15.80
CA LYS A 12 2.77 21.05 -14.96
C LYS A 12 4.01 21.95 -14.92
N LEU A 13 4.26 22.55 -13.76
CA LEU A 13 5.50 23.28 -13.49
C LEU A 13 6.61 22.32 -13.06
N ASN A 14 7.87 22.76 -13.13
CA ASN A 14 9.03 21.90 -12.90
C ASN A 14 8.97 20.63 -13.78
N TYR A 15 8.89 20.82 -15.10
CA TYR A 15 8.83 19.73 -16.07
C TYR A 15 10.06 18.82 -15.96
N ASN A 16 9.84 17.50 -15.99
CA ASN A 16 10.86 16.49 -15.68
C ASN A 16 11.53 16.66 -14.33
N SER A 17 10.94 17.47 -13.45
CA SER A 17 11.38 17.66 -12.06
C SER A 17 12.88 17.93 -11.91
N ILE A 18 13.41 18.79 -12.79
CA ILE A 18 14.84 19.13 -12.88
C ILE A 18 15.23 20.11 -11.76
N GLY A 19 14.32 21.03 -11.42
CA GLY A 19 14.54 22.01 -10.37
C GLY A 19 14.41 21.41 -8.98
N LEU A 20 15.31 21.79 -8.07
CA LEU A 20 15.26 21.42 -6.66
C LEU A 20 14.27 22.31 -5.89
N TYR A 21 12.99 22.22 -6.23
CA TYR A 21 11.90 22.89 -5.54
C TYR A 21 10.60 22.13 -5.70
N ARG A 22 9.68 22.34 -4.75
CA ARG A 22 8.33 21.76 -4.76
C ARG A 22 7.33 22.75 -5.36
N VAL A 23 6.32 22.24 -6.05
CA VAL A 23 5.27 23.08 -6.65
C VAL A 23 3.98 22.94 -5.87
N LYS A 24 3.52 24.07 -5.32
CA LYS A 24 2.16 24.20 -4.78
C LYS A 24 1.22 24.68 -5.88
N TYR A 25 0.21 23.88 -6.18
CA TYR A 25 -0.92 24.27 -7.03
C TYR A 25 -2.10 24.71 -6.16
N GLU A 26 -2.87 25.68 -6.64
CA GLU A 26 -4.20 25.95 -6.12
C GLU A 26 -5.13 24.75 -6.37
N SER A 27 -6.16 24.55 -5.53
CA SER A 27 -7.04 23.38 -5.60
C SER A 27 -7.68 23.18 -6.98
N LYS A 28 -8.08 24.27 -7.66
CA LYS A 28 -8.66 24.21 -9.02
C LYS A 28 -7.63 23.73 -10.05
N THR A 29 -6.41 24.25 -10.00
CA THR A 29 -5.32 23.86 -10.90
C THR A 29 -4.87 22.44 -10.63
N LEU A 30 -4.82 22.02 -9.35
CA LEU A 30 -4.50 20.65 -8.97
C LEU A 30 -5.55 19.67 -9.50
N ALA A 31 -6.84 20.00 -9.40
CA ALA A 31 -7.91 19.17 -9.91
C ALA A 31 -7.80 18.95 -11.43
N ARG A 32 -7.39 19.97 -12.20
CA ARG A 32 -7.19 19.87 -13.66
C ARG A 32 -6.06 18.91 -14.06
N LEU A 33 -5.11 18.61 -13.17
CA LEU A 33 -4.07 17.61 -13.43
C LEU A 33 -4.62 16.17 -13.42
N SER A 34 -5.84 15.94 -12.93
CA SER A 34 -6.42 14.59 -12.83
C SER A 34 -6.55 13.90 -14.19
N GLU A 35 -7.10 14.59 -15.20
CA GLU A 35 -7.27 14.02 -16.55
C GLU A 35 -5.95 13.62 -17.22
N PRO A 36 -4.93 14.49 -17.32
CA PRO A 36 -3.65 14.12 -17.94
C PRO A 36 -2.85 13.09 -17.10
N ILE A 37 -3.12 12.94 -15.80
CA ILE A 37 -2.61 11.84 -14.99
C ILE A 37 -3.31 10.52 -15.39
N THR A 38 -4.64 10.49 -15.41
CA THR A 38 -5.44 9.31 -15.74
C THR A 38 -5.15 8.80 -17.15
N ASN A 39 -5.07 9.72 -18.13
CA ASN A 39 -4.78 9.38 -19.52
C ASN A 39 -3.27 9.21 -19.80
N LYS A 40 -2.42 9.35 -18.78
CA LYS A 40 -0.96 9.16 -18.83
C LYS A 40 -0.24 10.09 -19.82
N THR A 41 -0.83 11.25 -20.12
CA THR A 41 -0.20 12.33 -20.89
C THR A 41 1.00 12.91 -20.14
N ILE A 42 0.93 12.99 -18.81
CA ILE A 42 2.07 13.37 -17.95
C ILE A 42 2.97 12.16 -17.77
N SER A 43 4.29 12.34 -17.88
CA SER A 43 5.28 11.27 -17.74
C SER A 43 5.23 10.62 -16.35
N PRO A 44 5.64 9.34 -16.18
CA PRO A 44 5.68 8.70 -14.87
C PRO A 44 6.51 9.46 -13.82
N GLN A 45 7.62 10.09 -14.25
CA GLN A 45 8.46 10.91 -13.37
C GLN A 45 7.68 12.12 -12.84
N ASP A 46 6.97 12.84 -13.71
CA ASP A 46 6.22 14.01 -13.29
C ASP A 46 4.96 13.64 -12.51
N ARG A 47 4.31 12.50 -12.81
CA ARG A 47 3.23 11.95 -11.99
C ARG A 47 3.71 11.63 -10.58
N LEU A 48 4.87 10.97 -10.44
CA LEU A 48 5.50 10.74 -9.14
C LEU A 48 5.73 12.06 -8.38
N MET A 49 6.30 13.05 -9.04
CA MET A 49 6.67 14.30 -8.37
C MET A 49 5.47 15.19 -8.02
N ILE A 50 4.38 15.14 -8.80
CA ILE A 50 3.12 15.81 -8.43
C ILE A 50 2.60 15.28 -7.10
N GLN A 51 2.47 13.96 -6.94
CA GLN A 51 1.95 13.40 -5.69
C GLN A 51 2.91 13.61 -4.52
N ASP A 52 4.24 13.56 -4.74
CA ASP A 52 5.25 13.75 -3.70
C ASP A 52 5.24 15.19 -3.19
N ASP A 53 5.15 16.17 -4.09
CA ASP A 53 5.02 17.59 -3.73
C ASP A 53 3.74 17.85 -2.93
N VAL A 54 2.61 17.31 -3.40
CA VAL A 54 1.33 17.50 -2.72
C VAL A 54 1.36 16.85 -1.33
N ALA A 55 1.88 15.62 -1.20
CA ALA A 55 2.03 14.94 0.08
C ALA A 55 2.93 15.73 1.05
N ALA A 56 4.09 16.21 0.59
CA ALA A 56 5.00 17.00 1.40
C ALA A 56 4.36 18.34 1.84
N LEU A 57 3.64 19.01 0.95
CA LEU A 57 2.92 20.25 1.27
C LEU A 57 1.75 19.99 2.24
N CYS A 58 1.07 18.86 2.15
CA CYS A 58 0.07 18.44 3.12
C CYS A 58 0.68 18.24 4.50
N ASN A 59 1.81 17.53 4.59
CA ASN A 59 2.55 17.34 5.85
C ASN A 59 3.04 18.66 6.45
N ALA A 60 3.41 19.63 5.61
CA ALA A 60 3.81 20.98 6.04
C ALA A 60 2.63 21.92 6.36
N GLY A 61 1.37 21.47 6.23
CA GLY A 61 0.19 22.30 6.46
C GLY A 61 -0.06 23.36 5.37
N HIS A 62 0.60 23.24 4.21
CA HIS A 62 0.48 24.16 3.09
C HIS A 62 -0.52 23.72 2.02
N GLN A 63 -1.04 22.48 2.10
CA GLN A 63 -1.99 21.92 1.15
C GLN A 63 -3.03 21.03 1.85
N SER A 64 -4.23 20.95 1.27
CA SER A 64 -5.33 20.13 1.82
C SER A 64 -5.14 18.64 1.53
N PHE A 65 -5.19 17.80 2.57
CA PHE A 65 -5.26 16.34 2.39
C PHE A 65 -6.52 15.91 1.64
N VAL A 66 -7.61 16.67 1.71
CA VAL A 66 -8.81 16.39 0.90
C VAL A 66 -8.51 16.52 -0.59
N ASP A 67 -7.77 17.55 -0.99
CA ASP A 67 -7.40 17.75 -2.39
C ASP A 67 -6.38 16.69 -2.84
N TYR A 68 -5.47 16.29 -1.96
CA TYR A 68 -4.55 15.19 -2.23
C TYR A 68 -5.28 13.86 -2.44
N LEU A 69 -6.22 13.49 -1.57
CA LEU A 69 -7.01 12.27 -1.72
C LEU A 69 -7.87 12.29 -2.99
N LYS A 70 -8.43 13.46 -3.38
CA LYS A 70 -9.12 13.59 -4.67
C LYS A 70 -8.19 13.38 -5.85
N LEU A 71 -7.01 14.00 -5.81
CA LEU A 71 -5.99 13.85 -6.86
C LEU A 71 -5.57 12.40 -7.01
N LEU A 72 -5.32 11.69 -5.91
CA LEU A 72 -4.86 10.31 -5.95
C LEU A 72 -5.85 9.36 -6.66
N LEU A 73 -7.15 9.64 -6.67
CA LEU A 73 -8.12 8.86 -7.46
C LEU A 73 -7.78 8.82 -8.96
N SER A 74 -7.10 9.84 -9.49
CA SER A 74 -6.65 9.86 -10.89
C SER A 74 -5.54 8.84 -11.20
N TYR A 75 -4.90 8.28 -10.16
CA TYR A 75 -3.85 7.26 -10.25
C TYR A 75 -4.38 5.83 -10.14
N ALA A 76 -5.69 5.61 -10.06
CA ALA A 76 -6.28 4.27 -9.88
C ALA A 76 -5.82 3.25 -10.96
N ASP A 77 -5.48 3.73 -12.16
CA ASP A 77 -4.96 2.92 -13.28
C ASP A 77 -3.47 3.15 -13.60
N GLU A 78 -2.72 3.66 -12.62
CA GLU A 78 -1.27 3.79 -12.70
C GLU A 78 -0.59 2.44 -13.01
N ASP A 79 0.51 2.49 -13.76
CA ASP A 79 1.26 1.32 -14.24
C ASP A 79 2.76 1.39 -13.94
N ASN A 80 3.22 2.48 -13.30
CA ASN A 80 4.60 2.65 -12.90
C ASN A 80 4.83 2.22 -11.45
N PHE A 81 5.82 1.33 -11.26
CA PHE A 81 6.23 0.83 -9.95
C PHE A 81 6.55 1.93 -8.94
N THR A 82 7.37 2.92 -9.34
CA THR A 82 7.86 3.95 -8.42
C THR A 82 6.74 4.89 -7.99
N VAL A 83 5.83 5.23 -8.91
CA VAL A 83 4.63 6.02 -8.60
C VAL A 83 3.76 5.28 -7.57
N TRP A 84 3.43 4.01 -7.83
CA TRP A 84 2.65 3.20 -6.88
C TRP A 84 3.30 3.05 -5.52
N LYS A 85 4.62 2.81 -5.49
CA LYS A 85 5.38 2.69 -4.24
C LYS A 85 5.29 3.95 -3.40
N SER A 86 5.36 5.13 -4.01
CA SER A 86 5.18 6.41 -3.33
C SER A 86 3.76 6.57 -2.78
N ILE A 87 2.72 6.28 -3.59
CA ILE A 87 1.31 6.31 -3.14
C ILE A 87 1.11 5.39 -1.93
N ALA A 88 1.61 4.15 -2.02
CA ALA A 88 1.48 3.15 -0.98
C ALA A 88 2.16 3.59 0.33
N SER A 89 3.32 4.25 0.24
CA SER A 89 4.00 4.80 1.42
C SER A 89 3.14 5.85 2.12
N THR A 90 2.67 6.86 1.38
CA THR A 90 1.86 7.94 1.97
C THR A 90 0.52 7.42 2.50
N MET A 91 -0.08 6.42 1.83
CA MET A 91 -1.28 5.74 2.33
C MET A 91 -1.02 4.96 3.62
N GLY A 92 0.18 4.42 3.80
CA GLY A 92 0.64 3.81 5.04
C GLY A 92 0.69 4.83 6.19
N ASP A 93 1.32 5.97 5.95
CA ASP A 93 1.45 7.04 6.94
C ASP A 93 0.06 7.57 7.37
N LEU A 94 -0.83 7.83 6.41
CA LEU A 94 -2.22 8.22 6.68
C LEU A 94 -3.00 7.14 7.42
N SER A 95 -2.74 5.85 7.12
CA SER A 95 -3.37 4.74 7.84
C SER A 95 -3.03 4.76 9.32
N SER A 96 -1.75 4.96 9.65
CA SER A 96 -1.29 5.03 11.05
C SER A 96 -1.86 6.26 11.76
N LEU A 97 -1.98 7.39 11.08
CA LEU A 97 -2.58 8.60 11.66
C LEU A 97 -4.07 8.41 11.96
N LEU A 98 -4.79 7.66 11.12
CA LEU A 98 -6.24 7.53 11.20
C LEU A 98 -6.71 6.31 12.02
N GLU A 99 -5.84 5.37 12.39
CA GLU A 99 -6.17 4.05 12.95
C GLU A 99 -7.16 4.07 14.13
N TYR A 100 -7.10 5.09 14.98
CA TYR A 100 -7.94 5.24 16.18
C TYR A 100 -8.95 6.39 16.08
N THR A 101 -9.33 6.74 14.85
CA THR A 101 -10.30 7.81 14.57
C THR A 101 -11.59 7.25 13.96
N ASP A 102 -12.69 8.00 14.09
CA ASP A 102 -13.98 7.65 13.48
C ASP A 102 -13.95 7.60 11.94
N TYR A 103 -12.84 8.04 11.33
CA TYR A 103 -12.63 8.08 9.87
C TYR A 103 -11.91 6.84 9.32
N PHE A 104 -11.42 5.95 10.19
CA PHE A 104 -10.55 4.85 9.76
C PHE A 104 -11.24 3.89 8.80
N ASP A 105 -12.50 3.57 9.05
CA ASP A 105 -13.28 2.67 8.20
C ASP A 105 -13.55 3.28 6.82
N GLN A 106 -13.83 4.59 6.74
CA GLN A 106 -13.96 5.33 5.49
C GLN A 106 -12.63 5.30 4.73
N PHE A 107 -11.51 5.49 5.43
CA PHE A 107 -10.17 5.45 4.83
C PHE A 107 -9.78 4.06 4.32
N LYS A 108 -10.12 2.99 5.06
CA LYS A 108 -9.97 1.61 4.58
C LYS A 108 -10.74 1.39 3.27
N ARG A 109 -12.01 1.82 3.19
CA ARG A 109 -12.81 1.74 1.94
C ARG A 109 -12.18 2.54 0.79
N TYR A 110 -11.65 3.72 1.08
CA TYR A 110 -10.91 4.52 0.09
C TYR A 110 -9.69 3.77 -0.46
N ARG A 111 -8.88 3.16 0.42
CA ARG A 111 -7.74 2.33 0.02
C ARG A 111 -8.17 1.14 -0.83
N LEU A 112 -9.23 0.43 -0.45
CA LEU A 112 -9.74 -0.69 -1.26
C LEU A 112 -10.10 -0.23 -2.68
N LYS A 113 -10.81 0.90 -2.81
CA LYS A 113 -11.12 1.49 -4.12
C LYS A 113 -9.85 1.79 -4.92
N MET A 114 -8.89 2.49 -4.30
CA MET A 114 -7.63 2.89 -4.93
C MET A 114 -6.80 1.72 -5.47
N PHE A 115 -6.68 0.64 -4.70
CA PHE A 115 -5.78 -0.47 -5.04
C PHE A 115 -6.46 -1.64 -5.78
N SER A 116 -7.79 -1.60 -5.94
CA SER A 116 -8.56 -2.66 -6.60
C SER A 116 -8.09 -2.98 -8.03
N SER A 117 -7.92 -1.95 -8.89
CA SER A 117 -7.54 -2.15 -10.30
C SER A 117 -6.16 -2.83 -10.41
N ILE A 118 -5.16 -2.33 -9.67
CA ILE A 118 -3.82 -2.92 -9.68
C ILE A 118 -3.81 -4.33 -9.07
N GLN A 119 -4.60 -4.60 -8.04
CA GLN A 119 -4.72 -5.94 -7.49
C GLN A 119 -5.32 -6.92 -8.50
N GLN A 120 -6.38 -6.55 -9.22
CA GLN A 120 -6.97 -7.42 -10.24
C GLN A 120 -5.98 -7.71 -11.39
N LYS A 121 -5.20 -6.69 -11.79
CA LYS A 121 -4.14 -6.83 -12.79
C LYS A 121 -3.03 -7.77 -12.33
N LEU A 122 -2.60 -7.70 -11.06
CA LEU A 122 -1.51 -8.52 -10.54
C LEU A 122 -1.95 -9.93 -10.11
N GLY A 123 -3.11 -10.05 -9.46
CA GLY A 123 -3.55 -11.28 -8.82
C GLY A 123 -2.63 -11.76 -7.70
N TRP A 124 -2.80 -13.02 -7.28
CA TRP A 124 -1.99 -13.67 -6.27
C TRP A 124 -0.72 -14.33 -6.83
N ASP A 125 -0.79 -14.77 -8.08
CA ASP A 125 0.25 -15.58 -8.71
C ASP A 125 0.88 -14.82 -9.87
N ALA A 126 2.16 -15.10 -10.14
CA ALA A 126 2.88 -14.52 -11.26
C ALA A 126 2.23 -14.90 -12.60
N LYS A 127 2.10 -13.93 -13.50
CA LYS A 127 1.53 -14.11 -14.84
C LYS A 127 2.65 -14.17 -15.88
N GLN A 128 2.40 -14.91 -16.97
CA GLN A 128 3.31 -14.93 -18.10
C GLN A 128 3.43 -13.52 -18.71
N ASN A 129 4.65 -13.07 -19.00
CA ASN A 129 4.97 -11.74 -19.54
C ASN A 129 4.55 -10.56 -18.64
N GLU A 130 4.44 -10.76 -17.33
CA GLU A 130 4.24 -9.64 -16.41
C GLU A 130 5.47 -8.74 -16.35
N ASN A 131 5.26 -7.44 -16.23
CA ASN A 131 6.35 -6.49 -16.00
C ASN A 131 6.98 -6.80 -14.63
N PRO A 132 8.28 -7.17 -14.56
CA PRO A 132 8.90 -7.60 -13.30
C PRO A 132 8.86 -6.52 -12.23
N LEU A 133 9.03 -5.24 -12.60
CA LEU A 133 8.99 -4.13 -11.65
C LEU A 133 7.58 -3.97 -11.07
N VAL A 134 6.54 -4.06 -11.91
CA VAL A 134 5.16 -3.94 -11.44
C VAL A 134 4.78 -5.16 -10.58
N ALA A 135 5.27 -6.35 -10.91
CA ALA A 135 5.07 -7.56 -10.11
C ALA A 135 5.62 -7.44 -8.68
N MET A 136 6.68 -6.64 -8.46
CA MET A 136 7.21 -6.36 -7.11
C MET A 136 6.21 -5.63 -6.20
N LEU A 137 5.15 -5.02 -6.76
CA LEU A 137 4.06 -4.42 -5.95
C LEU A 137 3.16 -5.48 -5.32
N ARG A 138 3.09 -6.70 -5.87
CA ARG A 138 2.11 -7.73 -5.44
C ARG A 138 2.04 -7.91 -3.92
N PRO A 139 3.13 -8.21 -3.19
CA PRO A 139 3.05 -8.38 -1.74
C PRO A 139 2.58 -7.12 -1.00
N MET A 140 2.98 -5.94 -1.47
CA MET A 140 2.56 -4.66 -0.89
C MET A 140 1.06 -4.45 -1.09
N ILE A 141 0.55 -4.65 -2.29
CA ILE A 141 -0.87 -4.50 -2.62
C ILE A 141 -1.73 -5.50 -1.84
N LEU A 142 -1.33 -6.78 -1.81
CA LEU A 142 -2.03 -7.81 -1.03
C LEU A 142 -2.08 -7.43 0.47
N SER A 143 -0.96 -6.99 1.04
CA SER A 143 -0.89 -6.55 2.44
C SER A 143 -1.77 -5.33 2.70
N ILE A 144 -1.76 -4.34 1.81
CA ILE A 144 -2.61 -3.14 1.91
C ILE A 144 -4.09 -3.52 1.86
N MET A 145 -4.52 -4.30 0.88
CA MET A 145 -5.92 -4.66 0.73
C MET A 145 -6.40 -5.58 1.86
N GLY A 146 -5.58 -6.56 2.25
CA GLY A 146 -5.85 -7.42 3.39
C GLY A 146 -6.00 -6.63 4.68
N LYS A 147 -5.06 -5.74 5.02
CA LYS A 147 -5.18 -4.85 6.20
C LYS A 147 -6.35 -3.87 6.12
N SER A 148 -6.82 -3.56 4.92
CA SER A 148 -8.01 -2.73 4.69
C SER A 148 -9.33 -3.51 4.81
N GLY A 149 -9.30 -4.82 5.04
CA GLY A 149 -10.50 -5.63 5.23
C GLY A 149 -11.10 -6.20 3.95
N ASP A 150 -10.33 -6.36 2.87
CA ASP A 150 -10.83 -7.07 1.69
C ASP A 150 -11.05 -8.55 2.01
N GLN A 151 -12.32 -8.97 2.06
CA GLN A 151 -12.69 -10.32 2.49
C GLN A 151 -12.14 -11.40 1.56
N ALA A 152 -12.13 -11.17 0.24
CA ALA A 152 -11.62 -12.15 -0.72
C ALA A 152 -10.11 -12.35 -0.56
N ILE A 153 -9.37 -11.26 -0.29
CA ILE A 153 -7.93 -11.33 0.03
C ILE A 153 -7.69 -12.04 1.37
N ILE A 154 -8.51 -11.77 2.39
CA ILE A 154 -8.40 -12.43 3.70
C ILE A 154 -8.63 -13.94 3.59
N ASP A 155 -9.69 -14.35 2.88
CA ASP A 155 -10.04 -15.76 2.75
C ASP A 155 -8.98 -16.54 1.96
N GLU A 156 -8.47 -15.96 0.86
CA GLU A 156 -7.40 -16.60 0.08
C GLU A 156 -6.07 -16.62 0.86
N ALA A 157 -5.77 -15.61 1.67
CA ALA A 157 -4.61 -15.65 2.57
C ALA A 157 -4.71 -16.80 3.59
N LYS A 158 -5.88 -16.95 4.24
CA LYS A 158 -6.14 -18.04 5.20
C LYS A 158 -6.01 -19.41 4.54
N LYS A 159 -6.57 -19.58 3.36
CA LYS A 159 -6.45 -20.81 2.57
C LYS A 159 -4.99 -21.14 2.24
N ARG A 160 -4.22 -20.18 1.73
CA ARG A 160 -2.80 -20.39 1.39
C ARG A 160 -1.95 -20.67 2.63
N PHE A 161 -2.26 -20.04 3.76
CA PHE A 161 -1.60 -20.33 5.02
C PHE A 161 -1.90 -21.74 5.53
N GLN A 162 -3.15 -22.20 5.45
CA GLN A 162 -3.49 -23.58 5.81
C GLN A 162 -2.75 -24.59 4.94
N GLN A 163 -2.74 -24.37 3.62
CA GLN A 163 -1.96 -25.20 2.69
C GLN A 163 -0.47 -25.23 3.04
N HIS A 164 0.05 -24.12 3.56
CA HIS A 164 1.44 -24.02 3.99
C HIS A 164 1.75 -24.88 5.22
N ILE A 165 0.87 -24.83 6.22
CA ILE A 165 0.95 -25.66 7.42
C ILE A 165 0.85 -27.15 7.03
N ASP A 166 0.05 -27.48 6.02
CA ASP A 166 -0.11 -28.84 5.50
C ASP A 166 1.09 -29.32 4.64
N GLY A 167 2.14 -28.49 4.49
CA GLY A 167 3.41 -28.86 3.84
C GLY A 167 3.62 -28.29 2.44
N ASN A 168 2.68 -27.51 1.89
CA ASN A 168 2.90 -26.82 0.62
C ASN A 168 3.76 -25.58 0.82
N LEU A 169 4.46 -25.10 -0.23
CA LEU A 169 5.23 -23.87 -0.14
C LEU A 169 4.42 -22.67 -0.63
N ILE A 170 4.38 -21.60 0.17
CA ILE A 170 3.97 -20.28 -0.30
C ILE A 170 5.17 -19.65 -1.02
N ASP A 171 4.92 -19.03 -2.18
CA ASP A 171 5.90 -18.20 -2.88
C ASP A 171 6.54 -17.20 -1.90
N PRO A 172 7.88 -17.20 -1.76
CA PRO A 172 8.61 -16.32 -0.84
C PRO A 172 8.25 -14.83 -0.98
N ASN A 173 7.88 -14.37 -2.18
CA ASN A 173 7.54 -12.98 -2.44
C ASN A 173 6.25 -12.55 -1.72
N ILE A 174 5.23 -13.42 -1.65
CA ILE A 174 3.92 -13.09 -1.05
C ILE A 174 3.76 -13.63 0.37
N ARG A 175 4.65 -14.53 0.82
CA ARG A 175 4.57 -15.16 2.15
C ARG A 175 4.44 -14.17 3.30
N GLY A 176 5.19 -13.06 3.23
CA GLY A 176 5.09 -12.00 4.24
C GLY A 176 3.70 -11.36 4.29
N ALA A 177 3.07 -11.13 3.12
CA ALA A 177 1.71 -10.62 3.07
C ALA A 177 0.70 -11.62 3.64
N VAL A 178 0.85 -12.91 3.32
CA VAL A 178 -0.01 -13.97 3.88
C VAL A 178 0.06 -13.99 5.41
N TYR A 179 1.27 -14.05 5.98
CA TYR A 179 1.46 -14.09 7.44
C TYR A 179 0.89 -12.86 8.15
N VAL A 180 1.11 -11.67 7.59
CA VAL A 180 0.56 -10.42 8.11
C VAL A 180 -0.97 -10.45 8.15
N ILE A 181 -1.61 -10.95 7.08
CA ILE A 181 -3.07 -11.00 6.98
C ILE A 181 -3.63 -12.04 7.95
N VAL A 182 -3.09 -13.26 7.97
CA VAL A 182 -3.62 -14.31 8.86
C VAL A 182 -3.37 -13.97 10.33
N SER A 183 -2.23 -13.37 10.69
CA SER A 183 -2.01 -12.93 12.07
C SER A 183 -3.00 -11.84 12.50
N ARG A 184 -3.30 -10.89 11.60
CA ARG A 184 -4.25 -9.81 11.87
C ARG A 184 -5.67 -10.31 12.16
N TYR A 185 -6.14 -11.27 11.38
CA TYR A 185 -7.52 -11.80 11.45
C TYR A 185 -7.61 -13.21 12.05
N GLY A 186 -6.52 -13.64 12.70
CA GLY A 186 -6.36 -14.96 13.28
C GLY A 186 -6.63 -14.95 14.78
N ASP A 187 -6.66 -16.16 15.31
CA ASP A 187 -6.87 -16.48 16.71
C ASP A 187 -5.58 -17.05 17.34
N GLU A 188 -5.72 -17.57 18.56
CA GLU A 188 -4.61 -18.20 19.28
C GLU A 188 -4.03 -19.40 18.53
N THR A 189 -4.86 -20.17 17.82
CA THR A 189 -4.39 -21.28 16.97
C THR A 189 -3.48 -20.77 15.87
N THR A 190 -3.90 -19.72 15.15
CA THR A 190 -3.07 -19.07 14.12
C THR A 190 -1.74 -18.60 14.68
N GLN A 191 -1.77 -18.01 15.88
CA GLN A 191 -0.56 -17.54 16.57
C GLN A 191 0.39 -18.69 16.93
N GLN A 192 -0.13 -19.80 17.45
CA GLN A 192 0.65 -20.99 17.78
C GLN A 192 1.31 -21.60 16.52
N GLU A 193 0.60 -21.63 15.40
CA GLU A 193 1.18 -22.10 14.13
C GLU A 193 2.32 -21.19 13.65
N LEU A 194 2.16 -19.87 13.74
CA LEU A 194 3.26 -18.92 13.45
C LEU A 194 4.46 -19.13 14.38
N GLN A 195 4.25 -19.38 15.68
CA GLN A 195 5.34 -19.71 16.61
C GLN A 195 6.06 -21.01 16.25
N LYS A 196 5.33 -22.04 15.80
CA LYS A 196 5.92 -23.30 15.32
C LYS A 196 6.80 -23.05 14.09
N LEU A 197 6.28 -22.30 13.11
CA LEU A 197 7.05 -21.92 11.93
C LEU A 197 8.32 -21.13 12.30
N TYR A 198 8.23 -20.20 13.27
CA TYR A 198 9.39 -19.45 13.75
C TYR A 198 10.47 -20.37 14.36
N LYS A 199 10.06 -21.31 15.22
CA LYS A 199 10.97 -22.26 15.87
C LYS A 199 11.63 -23.21 14.87
N ALA A 200 10.90 -23.61 13.82
CA ALA A 200 11.39 -24.48 12.77
C ALA A 200 12.25 -23.75 11.71
N ALA A 201 12.11 -22.43 11.57
CA ALA A 201 12.84 -21.67 10.58
C ALA A 201 14.36 -21.66 10.88
N GLU A 202 15.17 -22.03 9.90
CA GLU A 202 16.63 -21.95 10.00
C GLU A 202 17.15 -20.57 9.56
N MET A 203 16.51 -19.96 8.56
CA MET A 203 16.93 -18.67 8.01
C MET A 203 16.46 -17.51 8.88
N THR A 204 17.40 -16.62 9.24
CA THR A 204 17.12 -15.40 10.01
C THR A 204 16.07 -14.51 9.35
N GLU A 205 16.06 -14.41 8.01
CA GLU A 205 15.07 -13.60 7.29
C GLU A 205 13.64 -14.10 7.51
N GLU A 206 13.42 -15.41 7.48
CA GLU A 206 12.10 -16.02 7.72
C GLU A 206 11.68 -15.81 9.18
N LYS A 207 12.60 -15.96 10.14
CA LYS A 207 12.35 -15.65 11.55
C LYS A 207 11.87 -14.22 11.74
N VAL A 208 12.60 -13.25 11.18
CA VAL A 208 12.24 -11.81 11.27
C VAL A 208 10.88 -11.55 10.62
N ARG A 209 10.60 -12.18 9.47
CA ARG A 209 9.31 -12.07 8.77
C ARG A 209 8.15 -12.57 9.63
N ILE A 210 8.31 -13.73 10.28
CA ILE A 210 7.29 -14.30 11.15
C ILE A 210 7.07 -13.43 12.39
N LEU A 211 8.14 -13.02 13.09
CA LEU A 211 8.04 -12.15 14.27
C LEU A 211 7.33 -10.82 13.95
N ARG A 212 7.69 -10.17 12.84
CA ARG A 212 7.01 -8.94 12.39
C ARG A 212 5.53 -9.17 12.08
N SER A 213 5.19 -10.36 11.59
CA SER A 213 3.81 -10.71 11.26
C SER A 213 2.99 -10.99 12.51
N MET A 214 3.53 -11.70 13.50
CA MET A 214 2.86 -11.97 14.78
C MET A 214 2.42 -10.69 15.52
N GLY A 215 3.18 -9.59 15.36
CA GLY A 215 2.80 -8.28 15.88
C GLY A 215 1.66 -7.58 15.13
N GLN A 216 1.01 -8.22 14.16
CA GLN A 216 -0.09 -7.63 13.37
C GLN A 216 -1.48 -7.99 13.88
N SER A 217 -1.60 -8.86 14.89
CA SER A 217 -2.88 -9.22 15.51
C SER A 217 -3.63 -7.97 15.98
N SER A 218 -4.96 -7.98 15.81
CA SER A 218 -5.84 -6.97 16.41
C SER A 218 -6.43 -7.41 17.77
N ASN A 219 -6.07 -8.59 18.26
CA ASN A 219 -6.53 -9.10 19.55
C ASN A 219 -5.51 -8.76 20.66
N PRO A 220 -5.88 -7.93 21.67
CA PRO A 220 -4.97 -7.53 22.73
C PRO A 220 -4.32 -8.69 23.49
N THR A 221 -5.05 -9.77 23.75
CA THR A 221 -4.52 -10.96 24.44
C THR A 221 -3.44 -11.66 23.59
N ILE A 222 -3.66 -11.75 22.28
CA ILE A 222 -2.65 -12.33 21.37
C ILE A 222 -1.41 -11.43 21.29
N ILE A 223 -1.58 -10.11 21.31
CA ILE A 223 -0.46 -9.16 21.35
C ILE A 223 0.36 -9.35 22.62
N GLU A 224 -0.27 -9.45 23.78
CA GLU A 224 0.42 -9.69 25.07
C GLU A 224 1.21 -11.00 25.05
N ASN A 225 0.58 -12.10 24.60
CA ASN A 225 1.24 -13.38 24.42
C ASN A 225 2.42 -13.31 23.44
N THR A 226 2.31 -12.49 22.39
CA THR A 226 3.40 -12.26 21.42
C THR A 226 4.58 -11.57 22.08
N LEU A 227 4.32 -10.55 22.90
CA LEU A 227 5.37 -9.83 23.63
C LEU A 227 6.09 -10.75 24.61
N GLN A 228 5.33 -11.52 25.40
CA GLN A 228 5.92 -12.48 26.33
C GLN A 228 6.82 -13.50 25.60
N PHE A 229 6.31 -14.08 24.51
CA PHE A 229 7.09 -15.00 23.68
C PHE A 229 8.42 -14.39 23.22
N ILE A 230 8.43 -13.14 22.74
CA ILE A 230 9.64 -12.47 22.25
C ILE A 230 10.68 -12.24 23.35
N PHE A 231 10.26 -12.02 24.60
CA PHE A 231 11.19 -11.83 25.72
C PHE A 231 11.71 -13.14 26.32
N GLU A 232 11.03 -14.26 26.07
CA GLU A 232 11.39 -15.59 26.59
C GLU A 232 12.14 -16.47 25.57
N SER A 233 12.03 -16.16 24.27
CA SER A 233 12.63 -16.93 23.15
C SER A 233 14.02 -16.47 22.75
#